data_AF-A0A2A2SBJ2-F1
#
_entry.id   AF-A0A2A2SBJ2-F1
#
_cell.length_a   1.000
_cell.length_b   1.000
_cell.length_c   1.000
_cell.angle_alpha   90.00
_cell.angle_beta   90.00
_cell.angle_gamma   90.00
#
_symmetry.space_group_name_H-M   'P 1'
#
loop_
_entity.id
_entity.type
_entity.pdbx_description
1 polymer ?
#
loop_
_entity_poly.entity_id
_entity_poly.type
_entity_poly.pdbx_seq_one_letter_code
_entity_poly.pdbx_strand_id
1 'polypeptide(L)'
;MKPDYDRIVAPWTRESDRQGYKRRNWPAVRRWAALCVTLMAGAVAAREALDARTLFHAFFAGAIAAGAVMLRHYLDPRLFVERPPTQ
;
A
#
# COMPACT_ATOMS: atom_id res chain seq x y z
N MET A 1 -9.38 32.98 -1.79
CA MET A 1 -9.84 31.77 -2.52
C MET A 1 -8.88 30.64 -2.20
N LYS A 2 -9.26 29.72 -1.31
CA LYS A 2 -8.54 28.45 -1.12
C LYS A 2 -9.03 27.48 -2.20
N PRO A 3 -8.17 26.80 -2.96
CA PRO A 3 -8.64 25.78 -3.88
C PRO A 3 -9.33 24.67 -3.10
N ASP A 4 -10.53 24.35 -3.58
CA ASP A 4 -11.47 23.35 -3.08
C ASP A 4 -10.89 21.94 -3.34
N TYR A 5 -9.87 21.58 -2.56
CA TYR A 5 -9.22 20.27 -2.60
C TYR A 5 -10.24 19.13 -2.38
N ASP A 6 -11.28 19.40 -1.61
CA ASP A 6 -12.35 18.42 -1.32
C ASP A 6 -13.10 18.01 -2.58
N ARG A 7 -13.27 18.93 -3.56
CA ARG A 7 -14.01 18.66 -4.79
C ARG A 7 -13.24 17.80 -5.80
N ILE A 8 -11.90 17.83 -5.75
CA ILE A 8 -11.04 16.98 -6.61
C ILE A 8 -10.89 15.58 -6.01
N VAL A 9 -10.90 15.47 -4.68
CA VAL A 9 -10.79 14.18 -3.97
C VAL A 9 -12.15 13.46 -3.89
N ALA A 10 -13.26 14.21 -3.96
CA ALA A 10 -14.63 13.70 -3.85
C ALA A 10 -15.04 12.58 -4.82
N PRO A 11 -14.64 12.54 -6.12
CA PRO A 11 -15.11 11.47 -7.00
C PRO A 11 -14.56 10.10 -6.56
N TRP A 12 -13.28 10.03 -6.21
CA TRP A 12 -12.64 8.79 -5.77
C TRP A 12 -13.11 8.32 -4.39
N THR A 13 -13.37 9.25 -3.46
CA THR A 13 -13.86 8.91 -2.12
C THR A 13 -15.36 8.57 -2.10
N ARG A 14 -16.16 9.20 -2.96
CA ARG A 14 -17.61 9.00 -2.99
C ARG A 14 -18.04 7.78 -3.79
N GLU A 15 -17.26 7.38 -4.79
CA GLU A 15 -17.44 6.11 -5.51
C GLU A 15 -16.98 4.91 -4.68
N SER A 16 -16.00 5.10 -3.78
CA SER A 16 -15.66 4.12 -2.74
C SER A 16 -16.73 3.99 -1.65
N ASP A 17 -17.61 4.98 -1.48
CA ASP A 17 -18.66 4.99 -0.46
C ASP A 17 -19.99 4.42 -1.00
N ARG A 18 -20.29 4.62 -2.29
CA ARG A 18 -21.54 4.17 -2.93
C ARG A 18 -21.60 2.70 -3.38
N GLN A 19 -20.47 2.01 -3.43
CA GLN A 19 -20.41 0.61 -3.89
C GLN A 19 -20.45 -0.43 -2.75
N GLY A 20 -20.99 -0.10 -1.57
CA GLY A 20 -21.21 -1.10 -0.51
C GLY A 20 -19.95 -1.87 -0.14
N TYR A 21 -18.78 -1.22 -0.20
CA TYR A 21 -17.49 -1.89 -0.05
C TYR A 21 -17.35 -2.43 1.38
N LYS A 22 -17.64 -3.72 1.52
CA LYS A 22 -16.71 -4.72 2.03
C LYS A 22 -15.45 -4.09 2.63
N ARG A 23 -15.29 -4.18 3.95
CA ARG A 23 -14.20 -3.56 4.72
C ARG A 23 -12.86 -3.88 4.03
N ARG A 24 -12.25 -2.91 3.31
CA ARG A 24 -10.89 -3.08 2.76
C ARG A 24 -9.97 -3.51 3.90
N ASN A 25 -9.10 -4.49 3.68
CA ASN A 25 -8.12 -4.93 4.67
C ASN A 25 -6.97 -3.91 4.80
N TRP A 26 -7.32 -2.68 5.20
CA TRP A 26 -6.40 -1.58 5.50
C TRP A 26 -5.26 -1.98 6.43
N PRO A 27 -5.46 -2.83 7.46
CA PRO A 27 -4.35 -3.34 8.27
C PRO A 27 -3.30 -4.10 7.45
N ALA A 28 -3.70 -4.95 6.50
CA ALA A 28 -2.75 -5.66 5.65
C ALA A 28 -1.99 -4.72 4.72
N VAL A 29 -2.69 -3.76 4.09
CA VAL A 29 -2.05 -2.74 3.23
C VAL A 29 -1.03 -1.92 4.03
N ARG A 30 -1.35 -1.51 5.26
CA ARG A 30 -0.42 -0.79 6.14
C ARG A 30 0.81 -1.63 6.51
N ARG A 31 0.65 -2.93 6.79
CA ARG A 31 1.78 -3.83 7.07
C ARG A 31 2.71 -3.97 5.86
N TRP A 32 2.15 -4.11 4.66
CA TRP A 32 2.94 -4.17 3.43
C TRP A 32 3.64 -2.85 3.12
N ALA A 33 2.98 -1.71 3.36
CA ALA A 33 3.61 -0.40 3.21
C ALA A 33 4.78 -0.23 4.19
N ALA A 34 4.59 -0.59 5.46
CA ALA A 34 5.67 -0.56 6.45
C ALA A 34 6.84 -1.46 6.05
N LEU A 35 6.55 -2.68 5.57
CA LEU A 35 7.59 -3.59 5.07
C LEU A 35 8.35 -2.99 3.88
N CYS A 36 7.67 -2.38 2.91
CA CYS A 36 8.31 -1.71 1.77
C CYS A 36 9.27 -0.62 2.22
N VAL A 37 8.84 0.23 3.16
CA VAL A 37 9.67 1.32 3.70
C VAL A 37 10.90 0.75 4.42
N THR A 38 10.73 -0.28 5.25
CA THR A 38 11.85 -0.93 5.94
C THR A 38 12.84 -1.57 4.97
N LEU A 39 12.36 -2.22 3.91
CA LEU A 39 13.23 -2.82 2.88
C LEU A 39 13.98 -1.76 2.07
N MET A 40 13.32 -0.65 1.71
CA MET A 40 13.99 0.48 1.06
C MET A 40 15.06 1.10 1.96
N ALA A 41 14.76 1.31 3.24
CA ALA A 41 15.72 1.80 4.21
C ALA A 41 16.91 0.84 4.37
N GLY A 42 16.64 -0.46 4.40
CA GLY A 42 17.66 -1.52 4.41
C GLY A 42 18.53 -1.51 3.15
N ALA A 43 17.95 -1.28 1.97
CA ALA A 43 18.71 -1.14 0.72
C ALA A 43 19.65 0.07 0.79
N VAL A 44 19.15 1.23 1.24
CA VAL A 44 19.97 2.44 1.40
C VAL A 44 21.11 2.19 2.39
N ALA A 45 20.83 1.59 3.55
CA ALA A 45 21.86 1.24 4.53
C ALA A 45 22.89 0.24 3.96
N ALA A 46 22.45 -0.77 3.21
CA ALA A 46 23.35 -1.74 2.60
C ALA A 46 24.29 -1.10 1.57
N ARG A 47 23.83 -0.09 0.83
CA ARG A 47 24.63 0.65 -0.14
C ARG A 47 25.59 1.62 0.55
N GLU A 48 25.08 2.45 1.46
CA GLU A 48 25.84 3.56 2.05
C GLU A 48 26.76 3.12 3.19
N ALA A 49 26.36 2.12 3.99
CA ALA A 49 27.12 1.71 5.18
C ALA A 49 28.01 0.47 4.96
N LEU A 50 27.69 -0.37 3.97
CA LEU A 50 28.35 -1.67 3.79
C LEU A 50 28.97 -1.87 2.40
N ASP A 51 28.73 -0.94 1.44
CA ASP A 51 29.03 -1.10 0.01
C ASP A 51 28.63 -2.49 -0.55
N ALA A 52 27.59 -3.07 0.06
CA ALA A 52 27.21 -4.44 -0.13
C ALA A 52 26.20 -4.54 -1.27
N ARG A 53 26.70 -4.49 -2.50
CA ARG A 53 25.90 -4.48 -3.73
C ARG A 53 24.87 -5.62 -3.80
N THR A 54 25.24 -6.81 -3.34
CA THR A 54 24.34 -7.98 -3.29
C THR A 54 23.18 -7.77 -2.32
N LEU A 55 23.47 -7.22 -1.13
CA LEU A 55 22.44 -6.92 -0.13
C LEU A 55 21.50 -5.81 -0.61
N PHE A 56 22.04 -4.76 -1.25
CA PHE A 56 21.24 -3.71 -1.88
C PHE A 56 20.22 -4.30 -2.87
N HIS A 57 20.67 -5.16 -3.80
CA HIS A 57 19.78 -5.78 -4.78
C HIS A 57 18.73 -6.69 -4.13
N ALA A 58 19.09 -7.44 -3.09
CA ALA A 58 18.16 -8.29 -2.36
C ALA A 58 17.06 -7.47 -1.65
N PHE A 59 17.45 -6.41 -0.93
CA PHE A 59 16.50 -5.51 -0.26
C PHE A 59 15.61 -4.77 -1.26
N PHE A 60 16.18 -4.29 -2.36
CA PHE A 60 15.45 -3.59 -3.40
C PHE A 60 14.44 -4.50 -4.12
N ALA A 61 14.84 -5.72 -4.47
CA ALA A 61 13.93 -6.71 -5.05
C ALA A 61 12.79 -7.08 -4.09
N GLY A 62 13.10 -7.23 -2.80
CA GLY A 62 12.09 -7.43 -1.76
C GLY A 62 11.08 -6.28 -1.67
N ALA A 63 11.56 -5.02 -1.75
CA ALA A 63 10.70 -3.85 -1.73
C ALA A 63 9.74 -3.81 -2.93
N ILE A 64 10.23 -4.14 -4.13
CA ILE A 64 9.38 -4.24 -5.34
C ILE A 64 8.32 -5.33 -5.16
N ALA A 65 8.70 -6.51 -4.68
CA ALA A 65 7.77 -7.61 -4.46
C ALA A 65 6.68 -7.24 -3.44
N ALA A 66 7.06 -6.66 -2.30
CA ALA A 66 6.13 -6.18 -1.28
C ALA A 66 5.19 -5.08 -1.83
N GLY A 67 5.71 -4.18 -2.67
CA GLY A 67 4.92 -3.14 -3.33
C GLY A 67 3.90 -3.71 -4.32
N ALA A 68 4.29 -4.70 -5.11
CA ALA A 68 3.39 -5.39 -6.05
C ALA A 68 2.28 -6.15 -5.31
N VAL A 69 2.63 -6.83 -4.20
CA VAL A 69 1.65 -7.50 -3.34
C VAL A 69 0.70 -6.49 -2.70
N MET A 70 1.21 -5.36 -2.21
CA MET A 70 0.39 -4.26 -1.70
C MET A 70 -0.60 -3.76 -2.76
N LEU A 71 -0.13 -3.50 -3.99
CA LEU A 71 -0.95 -3.02 -5.09
C LEU A 71 -2.03 -4.04 -5.46
N ARG A 72 -1.69 -5.33 -5.48
CA ARG A 72 -2.67 -6.40 -5.68
C ARG A 72 -3.73 -6.41 -4.59
N HIS A 73 -3.34 -6.35 -3.31
CA HIS A 73 -4.29 -6.27 -2.20
C HIS A 73 -5.16 -5.02 -2.23
N TYR A 74 -4.66 -3.92 -2.81
CA TYR A 74 -5.38 -2.66 -2.92
C TYR A 74 -6.33 -2.62 -4.12
N LEU A 75 -5.97 -3.24 -5.24
CA LEU A 75 -6.71 -3.18 -6.50
C LEU A 75 -7.62 -4.40 -6.76
N ASP A 76 -7.35 -5.55 -6.14
CA ASP A 76 -8.10 -6.78 -6.43
C ASP A 76 -9.46 -6.78 -5.69
N PRO A 77 -10.60 -6.60 -6.41
CA PRO A 77 -11.95 -6.59 -5.84
C PRO A 77 -12.32 -7.90 -5.13
N ARG A 78 -11.61 -9.00 -5.40
CA ARG A 78 -11.87 -10.32 -4.78
C ARG A 78 -11.33 -10.44 -3.37
N LEU A 79 -10.38 -9.58 -2.98
CA LEU A 79 -9.77 -9.57 -1.63
C LEU A 79 -10.55 -8.69 -0.64
N PHE A 80 -11.69 -8.18 -1.07
CA PHE A 80 -12.58 -7.41 -0.24
C PHE A 80 -13.39 -8.36 0.64
N VAL A 81 -13.37 -8.11 1.95
CA VAL A 81 -14.10 -8.92 2.94
C VAL A 81 -15.54 -8.44 3.00
N GLU A 82 -16.48 -9.33 2.71
CA GLU A 82 -17.91 -9.08 2.83
C GLU A 82 -18.20 -8.49 4.21
N ARG A 83 -18.78 -7.27 4.27
CA ARG A 83 -19.15 -6.67 5.54
C ARG A 83 -20.18 -7.63 6.14
N PRO A 84 -19.96 -8.19 7.35
CA PRO A 84 -20.97 -9.04 7.97
C PRO A 84 -22.25 -8.21 8.05
N PRO A 85 -23.41 -8.79 7.69
CA PRO A 85 -24.68 -8.09 7.80
C PRO A 85 -24.82 -7.65 9.25
N THR A 86 -24.89 -6.33 9.46
CA THR A 86 -25.27 -5.76 10.75
C THR A 86 -26.61 -6.39 11.14
N GLN A 87 -26.61 -7.23 12.17
CA GLN A 87 -27.81 -7.59 12.91
C GLN A 87 -28.31 -6.38 13.69
#